data_AF-A0A931VI87-F1
#
_entry.id   AF-A0A931VI87-F1
#
_cell.length_a   1.000
_cell.length_b   1.000
_cell.length_c   1.000
_cell.angle_alpha   90.00
_cell.angle_beta   90.00
_cell.angle_gamma   90.00
#
_symmetry.space_group_name_H-M   'P 1'
#
loop_
_entity.id
_entity.type
_entity.pdbx_description
1 polymer ?
#
loop_
_entity_poly.entity_id
_entity_poly.type
_entity_poly.pdbx_seq_one_letter_code
_entity_poly.pdbx_strand_id
1 'polypeptide(L)'
;MSGRRYFWFFSVILILSGISLAGIFYITNPREAGLILKLLIYANIFFLFFSFFSVLFLKLRRFFKPDGLIFEEVSVSLRQAGLLALFLAILAFFSSRKLLKFYFIIPLGSIFLIPEIYFYYKIVKRKIFGD
;
A
#
# COMPACT_ATOMS: atom_id res chain seq x y z
N MET A 1 12.32 -10.78 -10.10
CA MET A 1 12.60 -10.07 -8.82
C MET A 1 12.60 -11.17 -7.77
N SER A 2 13.69 -11.38 -7.01
CA SER A 2 13.65 -12.47 -6.02
C SER A 2 12.56 -12.18 -4.98
N GLY A 3 11.83 -13.21 -4.53
CA GLY A 3 10.74 -13.04 -3.55
C GLY A 3 11.18 -12.30 -2.29
N ARG A 4 12.48 -12.36 -1.95
CA ARG A 4 13.10 -11.61 -0.86
C ARG A 4 13.09 -10.10 -1.09
N ARG A 5 13.45 -9.62 -2.30
CA ARG A 5 13.44 -8.18 -2.63
C ARG A 5 12.02 -7.61 -2.66
N TYR A 6 11.08 -8.40 -3.18
CA TYR A 6 9.66 -8.06 -3.19
C TYR A 6 9.13 -7.88 -1.75
N PHE A 7 9.39 -8.85 -0.89
CA PHE A 7 8.96 -8.81 0.50
C PHE A 7 9.52 -7.59 1.26
N TRP A 8 10.78 -7.27 0.99
CA TRP A 8 11.45 -6.11 1.58
C TRP A 8 10.79 -4.80 1.16
N PHE A 9 10.52 -4.63 -0.15
CA PHE A 9 9.85 -3.45 -0.67
C PHE A 9 8.47 -3.22 -0.03
N PHE A 10 7.65 -4.27 0.08
CA PHE A 10 6.32 -4.15 0.71
C PHE A 10 6.39 -3.90 2.21
N SER A 11 7.37 -4.48 2.89
CA SER A 11 7.59 -4.23 4.32
C SER A 11 7.97 -2.77 4.56
N VAL A 12 8.81 -2.18 3.70
CA VAL A 12 9.15 -0.75 3.75
C VAL A 12 7.91 0.12 3.54
N ILE A 13 7.08 -0.17 2.53
CA ILE A 13 5.83 0.60 2.28
C ILE A 13 4.90 0.52 3.49
N LEU A 14 4.76 -0.67 4.08
CA LEU A 14 3.91 -0.87 5.26
C LEU A 14 4.42 -0.05 6.45
N ILE A 15 5.72 -0.09 6.72
CA ILE A 15 6.35 0.68 7.79
C ILE A 15 6.18 2.19 7.56
N LEU A 16 6.46 2.67 6.34
CA LEU A 16 6.27 4.08 5.99
C LEU A 16 4.82 4.54 6.14
N SER A 17 3.86 3.69 5.76
CA SER A 17 2.43 3.95 5.94
C SER A 17 2.08 4.05 7.43
N GLY A 18 2.63 3.15 8.26
CA GLY A 18 2.42 3.15 9.72
C GLY A 18 3.01 4.39 10.39
N ILE A 19 4.24 4.77 10.03
CA ILE A 19 4.88 6.00 10.52
C ILE A 19 4.07 7.22 10.12
N SER A 20 3.59 7.27 8.87
CA SER A 20 2.76 8.38 8.39
C SER A 20 1.46 8.49 9.17
N LEU A 21 0.79 7.37 9.41
CA LEU A 21 -0.43 7.31 10.22
C LEU A 21 -0.18 7.74 11.67
N ALA A 22 0.89 7.27 12.29
CA ALA A 22 1.28 7.68 13.64
C ALA A 22 1.56 9.19 13.72
N GLY A 23 2.23 9.75 12.70
CA GLY A 23 2.44 11.18 12.57
C GLY A 23 1.13 11.98 12.43
N ILE A 24 0.15 11.44 11.69
CA ILE A 24 -1.18 12.06 11.58
C ILE A 24 -1.88 12.09 12.93
N PHE A 25 -1.86 10.99 13.69
CA PHE A 25 -2.42 10.95 15.05
C PHE A 25 -1.69 11.87 16.03
N TYR A 26 -0.38 12.03 15.89
CA TYR A 26 0.39 12.95 16.71
C TYR A 26 0.01 14.42 16.46
N ILE A 27 -0.25 14.78 15.19
CA ILE A 27 -0.55 16.16 14.79
C ILE A 27 -2.05 16.48 14.87
N THR A 28 -2.91 15.46 14.84
CA THR A 28 -4.36 15.63 14.68
C THR A 28 -5.12 14.91 15.79
N ASN A 29 -5.99 15.63 16.50
CA ASN A 29 -6.98 14.99 17.36
C ASN A 29 -8.11 14.40 16.48
N PRO A 30 -8.25 13.06 16.40
CA PRO A 30 -9.25 12.43 15.54
C PRO A 30 -10.69 12.73 15.99
N ARG A 31 -10.92 13.16 17.24
CA ARG A 31 -12.27 13.54 17.71
C ARG A 31 -12.75 14.84 17.05
N GLU A 32 -11.85 15.79 16.91
CA GLU A 32 -12.11 17.13 16.36
C GLU A 32 -11.93 17.19 14.83
N ALA A 33 -11.36 16.14 14.24
CA ALA A 33 -11.18 16.04 12.80
C ALA A 33 -12.52 16.11 12.04
N GLY A 34 -12.52 16.82 10.90
CA GLY A 34 -13.63 16.83 9.96
C GLY A 34 -13.91 15.44 9.38
N LEU A 35 -15.13 15.24 8.86
CA LEU A 35 -15.61 13.95 8.35
C LEU A 35 -14.65 13.32 7.32
N ILE A 36 -14.14 14.13 6.39
CA ILE A 36 -13.21 13.66 5.33
C ILE A 36 -11.92 13.09 5.95
N LEU A 37 -11.33 13.79 6.92
CA LEU A 37 -10.10 13.34 7.56
C LEU A 37 -10.33 12.07 8.38
N LYS A 38 -11.48 11.96 9.07
CA LYS A 38 -11.88 10.73 9.77
C LYS A 38 -11.97 9.55 8.79
N LEU A 39 -12.67 9.72 7.66
CA LEU A 39 -12.78 8.67 6.64
C LEU A 39 -11.42 8.25 6.08
N LEU A 40 -10.53 9.20 5.80
CA LEU A 40 -9.18 8.91 5.32
C LEU A 40 -8.36 8.13 6.35
N ILE A 41 -8.45 8.48 7.64
CA ILE A 41 -7.77 7.78 8.73
C ILE A 41 -8.29 6.35 8.87
N TYR A 42 -9.61 6.14 8.89
CA TYR A 42 -10.19 4.80 9.02
C TYR A 42 -9.90 3.92 7.81
N ALA A 43 -9.99 4.46 6.60
CA ALA A 43 -9.62 3.75 5.38
C ALA A 43 -8.13 3.38 5.41
N ASN A 44 -7.26 4.31 5.83
CA ASN A 44 -5.83 4.05 5.98
C ASN A 44 -5.56 2.89 6.95
N ILE A 45 -6.17 2.93 8.14
CA ILE A 45 -6.06 1.87 9.15
C ILE A 45 -6.50 0.52 8.56
N PHE A 46 -7.66 0.48 7.90
CA PHE A 46 -8.19 -0.73 7.29
C PHE A 46 -7.20 -1.34 6.29
N PHE A 47 -6.70 -0.54 5.34
CA PHE A 47 -5.75 -1.03 4.34
C PHE A 47 -4.39 -1.40 4.94
N LEU A 48 -3.94 -0.69 5.97
CA LEU A 48 -2.70 -1.01 6.69
C LEU A 48 -2.80 -2.36 7.41
N PHE A 49 -3.90 -2.62 8.11
CA PHE A 49 -4.16 -3.92 8.73
C PHE A 49 -4.30 -5.02 7.67
N PHE A 50 -5.05 -4.77 6.61
CA PHE A 50 -5.22 -5.73 5.52
C PHE A 50 -3.86 -6.11 4.91
N SER A 51 -3.00 -5.13 4.60
CA SER A 51 -1.66 -5.37 4.10
C SER A 51 -0.77 -6.09 5.11
N PHE A 52 -0.83 -5.71 6.40
CA PHE A 52 -0.05 -6.35 7.45
C PHE A 52 -0.42 -7.84 7.58
N PHE A 53 -1.71 -8.16 7.70
CA PHE A 53 -2.17 -9.54 7.81
C PHE A 53 -1.86 -10.33 6.56
N SER A 54 -2.01 -9.74 5.37
CA SER A 54 -1.70 -10.42 4.13
C SER A 54 -0.21 -10.76 4.02
N VAL A 55 0.68 -9.86 4.43
CA VAL A 55 2.13 -10.10 4.51
C VAL A 55 2.45 -11.17 5.57
N LEU A 56 1.77 -11.15 6.71
CA LEU A 56 1.90 -12.14 7.77
C LEU A 56 1.48 -13.55 7.30
N PHE A 57 0.32 -13.67 6.65
CA PHE A 57 -0.16 -14.93 6.09
C PHE A 57 0.77 -15.47 5.00
N LEU A 58 1.35 -14.60 4.17
CA LEU A 58 2.36 -15.01 3.20
C LEU A 58 3.63 -15.57 3.88
N LYS A 59 4.11 -14.93 4.95
CA LYS A 59 5.24 -15.48 5.75
C LYS A 59 4.88 -16.83 6.34
N LEU A 60 3.69 -16.93 6.93
CA LEU A 60 3.22 -18.15 7.57
C LEU A 60 3.10 -19.29 6.55
N ARG A 61 2.51 -19.03 5.38
CA ARG A 61 2.42 -20.00 4.28
C ARG A 61 3.80 -20.47 3.83
N ARG A 62 4.78 -19.56 3.72
CA ARG A 62 6.17 -19.91 3.36
C ARG A 62 6.86 -20.74 4.43
N PHE A 63 6.56 -20.50 5.70
CA PHE A 63 7.07 -21.32 6.80
C PHE A 63 6.57 -22.77 6.72
N PHE A 64 5.29 -22.98 6.38
CA PHE A 64 4.70 -24.32 6.28
C PHE A 64 4.94 -25.03 4.93
N LYS A 65 5.16 -24.29 3.84
CA LYS A 65 5.39 -24.84 2.49
C LYS A 65 6.58 -24.12 1.82
N PRO A 66 7.83 -24.49 2.14
CA PRO A 66 9.02 -23.81 1.63
C PRO A 66 9.24 -23.96 0.12
N ASP A 67 8.79 -25.08 -0.48
CA ASP A 67 8.99 -25.39 -1.90
C ASP A 67 7.89 -24.83 -2.84
N GLY A 68 6.86 -24.21 -2.27
CA GLY A 68 5.82 -23.55 -3.05
C GLY A 68 6.32 -22.23 -3.64
N LEU A 69 6.68 -22.23 -4.93
CA LEU A 69 6.95 -21.03 -5.73
C LEU A 69 5.66 -20.17 -5.85
N ILE A 70 5.33 -19.41 -4.81
CA ILE A 70 4.08 -18.61 -4.73
C ILE A 70 4.44 -17.13 -4.70
N PHE A 71 5.24 -16.67 -5.67
CA PHE A 71 5.41 -15.22 -5.90
C PHE A 71 4.78 -14.76 -7.22
N GLU A 72 4.44 -15.68 -8.12
CA GLU A 72 3.67 -15.36 -9.33
C GLU A 72 2.18 -15.14 -9.02
N GLU A 73 1.68 -15.76 -7.94
CA GLU A 73 0.30 -15.63 -7.47
C GLU A 73 0.14 -14.61 -6.32
N VAL A 74 1.15 -13.77 -6.01
CA VAL A 74 0.86 -12.66 -5.09
C VAL A 74 -0.10 -11.73 -5.80
N SER A 75 -1.37 -11.89 -5.41
CA SER A 75 -2.50 -11.22 -6.02
C SER A 75 -2.23 -9.73 -6.05
N VAL A 76 -2.50 -9.14 -7.21
CA VAL A 76 -2.38 -7.70 -7.46
C VAL A 76 -3.00 -6.88 -6.30
N SER A 77 -4.05 -7.42 -5.67
CA SER A 77 -4.77 -6.85 -4.52
C SER A 77 -3.89 -6.57 -3.29
N LEU A 78 -2.88 -7.39 -3.00
CA LEU A 78 -2.02 -7.20 -1.83
C LEU A 78 -1.12 -5.97 -1.99
N ARG A 79 -0.67 -5.74 -3.22
CA ARG A 79 0.14 -4.58 -3.59
C ARG A 79 -0.68 -3.31 -3.62
N GLN A 80 -1.85 -3.39 -4.24
CA GLN A 80 -2.82 -2.30 -4.31
C GLN A 80 -3.21 -1.85 -2.91
N ALA A 81 -3.47 -2.76 -1.99
CA ALA A 81 -3.82 -2.40 -0.62
C ALA A 81 -2.71 -1.62 0.10
N GLY A 82 -1.44 -2.04 -0.02
CA GLY A 82 -0.33 -1.36 0.65
C GLY A 82 -0.04 0.03 0.05
N LEU A 83 -0.09 0.14 -1.27
CA LEU A 83 0.05 1.40 -1.98
C LEU A 83 -1.13 2.34 -1.68
N LEU A 84 -2.35 1.81 -1.61
CA LEU A 84 -3.55 2.55 -1.27
C LEU A 84 -3.53 3.02 0.19
N ALA A 85 -3.03 2.20 1.12
CA ALA A 85 -2.78 2.63 2.49
C ALA A 85 -1.83 3.84 2.49
N LEU A 86 -0.67 3.74 1.85
CA LEU A 86 0.27 4.85 1.79
C LEU A 86 -0.34 6.11 1.16
N PHE A 87 -1.10 5.96 0.06
CA PHE A 87 -1.80 7.05 -0.59
C PHE A 87 -2.78 7.76 0.36
N LEU A 88 -3.60 6.99 1.07
CA LEU A 88 -4.56 7.53 2.04
C LEU A 88 -3.84 8.24 3.20
N ALA A 89 -2.64 7.78 3.58
CA ALA A 89 -1.82 8.46 4.59
C ALA A 89 -1.40 9.84 4.09
N ILE A 90 -0.93 9.92 2.85
CA ILE A 90 -0.51 11.19 2.23
C ILE A 90 -1.72 12.14 2.14
N LEU A 91 -2.88 11.65 1.69
CA LEU A 91 -4.10 12.45 1.63
C LEU A 91 -4.54 12.92 3.03
N ALA A 92 -4.49 12.05 4.04
CA ALA A 92 -4.83 12.41 5.42
C ALA A 92 -3.87 13.48 5.97
N PHE A 93 -2.58 13.40 5.66
CA PHE A 93 -1.60 14.43 6.03
C PHE A 93 -1.90 15.78 5.36
N PHE A 94 -2.16 15.81 4.05
CA PHE A 94 -2.54 17.06 3.39
C PHE A 94 -3.88 17.59 3.89
N SER A 95 -4.82 16.71 4.20
CA SER A 95 -6.12 17.09 4.76
C SER A 95 -5.98 17.68 6.17
N SER A 96 -5.11 17.16 7.03
CA SER A 96 -4.89 17.72 8.38
C SER A 96 -4.30 19.13 8.33
N ARG A 97 -3.53 19.44 7.28
CA ARG A 97 -3.00 20.77 7.01
C ARG A 97 -3.96 21.70 6.24
N LYS A 98 -5.18 21.25 5.93
CA LYS A 98 -6.14 21.97 5.06
C LYS A 98 -5.59 22.30 3.66
N LEU A 99 -4.61 21.52 3.20
CA LEU A 99 -3.97 21.68 1.89
C LEU A 99 -4.56 20.75 0.82
N LEU A 100 -5.45 19.85 1.22
CA LEU A 100 -6.08 18.90 0.31
C LEU A 100 -7.07 19.61 -0.61
N LYS A 101 -6.64 19.88 -1.84
CA LYS A 101 -7.50 20.35 -2.93
C LYS A 101 -7.65 19.25 -3.98
N PHE A 102 -8.81 19.21 -4.63
CA PHE A 102 -9.17 18.14 -5.57
C PHE A 102 -8.11 17.92 -6.66
N TYR A 103 -7.50 19.01 -7.16
CA TYR A 103 -6.46 18.94 -8.18
C TYR A 103 -5.13 18.33 -7.72
N PHE A 104 -4.89 18.13 -6.41
CA PHE A 104 -3.75 17.35 -5.92
C PHE A 104 -4.01 15.85 -5.91
N ILE A 105 -5.28 15.43 -5.83
CA ILE A 105 -5.67 14.02 -5.72
C ILE A 105 -5.35 13.27 -7.02
N ILE A 106 -5.60 13.89 -8.18
CA ILE A 106 -5.38 13.29 -9.50
C ILE A 106 -3.88 13.01 -9.75
N PRO A 107 -2.95 14.00 -9.67
CA PRO A 107 -1.54 13.76 -9.91
C PRO A 107 -0.93 12.79 -8.89
N LEU A 108 -1.32 12.88 -7.62
CA LEU A 108 -0.89 11.90 -6.61
C LEU A 108 -1.41 10.50 -6.95
N GLY A 109 -2.68 10.36 -7.34
CA GLY A 109 -3.26 9.09 -7.79
C GLY A 109 -2.54 8.48 -8.98
N SER A 110 -2.13 9.29 -9.95
CA SER A 110 -1.38 8.81 -11.13
C SER A 110 0.03 8.30 -10.81
N ILE A 111 0.67 8.76 -9.74
CA ILE A 111 1.95 8.19 -9.27
C ILE A 111 1.77 6.72 -8.87
N PHE A 112 0.59 6.32 -8.41
CA PHE A 112 0.29 4.92 -8.06
C PHE A 112 0.00 4.03 -9.27
N LEU A 113 -0.39 4.60 -10.42
CA LEU A 113 -0.57 3.84 -11.66
C LEU A 113 0.76 3.38 -12.25
N ILE A 114 1.85 4.12 -12.03
CA ILE A 114 3.17 3.82 -12.62
C ILE A 114 3.72 2.46 -12.14
N PRO A 115 3.78 2.14 -10.84
CA PRO A 115 4.17 0.81 -10.38
C PRO A 115 3.29 -0.30 -10.96
N GLU A 116 1.99 -0.05 -11.07
CA GLU A 116 1.02 -1.04 -11.55
C GLU A 116 1.20 -1.34 -13.04
N ILE A 117 1.36 -0.30 -13.85
CA ILE A 117 1.68 -0.43 -15.29
C ILE A 117 3.01 -1.18 -15.46
N TYR A 118 4.03 -0.87 -14.65
CA TYR A 118 5.31 -1.58 -14.69
C TYR A 118 5.15 -3.09 -14.39
N PHE A 119 4.37 -3.43 -13.36
CA PHE A 119 4.13 -4.83 -13.01
C PHE A 119 3.29 -5.55 -14.06
N TYR A 120 2.25 -4.89 -14.58
CA TYR A 120 1.42 -5.43 -15.65
C TYR A 120 2.24 -5.72 -16.90
N TYR A 121 3.04 -4.74 -17.35
CA TYR A 121 3.97 -4.89 -18.46
C TYR A 121 4.90 -6.09 -18.28
N LYS A 122 5.44 -6.27 -17.07
CA LYS A 122 6.34 -7.39 -16.77
C LYS A 122 5.66 -8.76 -16.81
N ILE A 123 4.42 -8.85 -16.34
CA ILE A 123 3.62 -10.08 -16.40
C ILE A 123 3.29 -10.42 -17.85
N VAL A 124 2.84 -9.44 -18.64
CA VAL A 124 2.53 -9.61 -20.06
C VAL A 124 3.78 -10.03 -20.84
N LYS A 125 4.91 -9.36 -20.60
CA LYS A 125 6.19 -9.70 -21.24
C LYS A 125 6.60 -11.16 -20.98
N ARG A 126 6.47 -11.66 -19.74
CA ARG A 126 6.75 -13.08 -19.45
C ARG A 126 5.82 -14.05 -20.18
N LYS A 127 4.53 -13.75 -20.23
CA LYS A 127 3.55 -14.60 -20.95
C LYS A 127 3.83 -14.69 -22.45
N ILE A 128 4.31 -13.61 -23.05
CA ILE A 128 4.55 -13.54 -24.51
C ILE A 128 5.93 -14.10 -24.87
N PHE A 129 6.96 -13.84 -24.05
CA PHE A 129 8.36 -14.11 -24.40
C PHE A 129 9.01 -15.27 -23.64
N GLY A 130 8.32 -15.89 -22.66
CA GLY A 130 8.74 -17.19 -22.09
C GLY A 130 10.05 -17.19 -21.29
N ASP A 131 10.30 -16.17 -20.46
CA ASP A 131 11.42 -16.10 -19.51
C ASP A 131 11.03 -16.49 -18.06
#